data_AF-A0A150P7D2-F1
#
_entry.id   AF-A0A150P7D2-F1
#
_cell.length_a   1.000
_cell.length_b   1.000
_cell.length_c   1.000
_cell.angle_alpha   90.00
_cell.angle_beta   90.00
_cell.angle_gamma   90.00
#
_symmetry.space_group_name_H-M   'P 1'
#
loop_
_entity.id
_entity.type
_entity.pdbx_description
1 polymer ?
#
loop_
_entity_poly.entity_id
_entity_poly.type
_entity_poly.pdbx_seq_one_letter_code
_entity_poly.pdbx_strand_id
1 'polypeptide(L)'
;MLSALGCAESSSIDGPYGPVSGTGGGSGAGGATSSSAATTTTSSSGSGAGASGATSTGGGDGGAGGEGGSGQGGSGDGGGGGEVVVDPCAMGCLPGTHDVDGNPLTGECGCEYACTPTSTSEDPIDGDFVDANCDGGDGLVEQCVYVSAGTGDDANPGTRNAPVQTIATAIQVAQEGAVPAVCLSGELYEEAVTVVSGISIYGGFDHNDPDFKFRRSPSVTTTVRATGTVFYARSIEQPTHIEGITIEALRSPSPGSSTYGVRLGGGLAELYVRYNQIDVEDGQKGADGTHGAAHSAGTAPAGNAGEEGCDYCEDATMGGSGGPAPTCAEPGGRGGIGGHNKGHGAAGSPGSRGAAGGAGGVAAGVCYTDSAPGRNGAAGATGAQGTPGTGGASLGSIASGVYRPANGTNGQNGANGGGGGGAGGGGGGACELPVWPNTCSCGEDGGGGGGSGG
;
A
#
# COMPACT_ATOMS: atom_id res chain seq x y z
N MET A 1 -26.10 -27.67 28.31
CA MET A 1 -26.31 -26.33 28.92
C MET A 1 -25.36 -25.41 28.17
N LEU A 2 -25.87 -24.72 27.13
CA LEU A 2 -26.32 -23.30 27.16
C LEU A 2 -25.16 -22.36 27.57
N SER A 3 -24.72 -21.35 26.81
CA SER A 3 -25.43 -20.56 25.76
C SER A 3 -24.44 -19.80 24.87
N ALA A 4 -24.91 -19.48 23.67
CA ALA A 4 -24.34 -18.53 22.72
C ALA A 4 -24.51 -17.06 23.17
N LEU A 5 -23.58 -16.20 22.75
CA LEU A 5 -23.67 -14.74 22.55
C LEU A 5 -22.69 -14.48 21.39
N GLY A 6 -23.05 -13.98 20.21
CA GLY A 6 -24.04 -12.95 19.88
C GLY A 6 -23.27 -11.82 19.23
N CYS A 7 -22.90 -11.96 17.95
CA CYS A 7 -22.32 -10.87 17.17
C CYS A 7 -23.40 -9.81 16.96
N ALA A 8 -23.12 -8.57 17.35
CA ALA A 8 -23.99 -7.43 17.06
C ALA A 8 -24.07 -7.23 15.54
N GLU A 9 -25.30 -7.22 15.02
CA GLU A 9 -25.59 -6.93 13.63
C GLU A 9 -25.47 -5.42 13.39
N SER A 10 -24.74 -5.07 12.32
CA SER A 10 -24.71 -3.74 11.74
C SER A 10 -26.06 -3.45 11.10
N SER A 11 -26.79 -2.50 11.65
CA SER A 11 -28.00 -1.94 11.05
C SER A 11 -27.63 -1.03 9.88
N SER A 12 -27.98 -1.48 8.67
CA SER A 12 -28.41 -0.70 7.50
C SER A 12 -27.76 0.68 7.26
N ILE A 13 -26.79 0.73 6.35
CA ILE A 13 -26.50 1.92 5.56
C ILE A 13 -27.56 2.00 4.46
N ASP A 14 -28.62 2.78 4.67
CA ASP A 14 -29.49 3.25 3.60
C ASP A 14 -28.98 4.63 3.15
N GLY A 15 -28.28 4.64 2.01
CA GLY A 15 -27.81 5.84 1.32
C GLY A 15 -27.83 5.61 -0.19
N PRO A 16 -28.18 6.63 -1.00
CA PRO A 16 -28.76 6.43 -2.33
C PRO A 16 -27.76 5.88 -3.36
N TYR A 17 -28.18 4.82 -4.06
CA TYR A 17 -27.50 4.27 -5.22
C TYR A 17 -27.49 5.29 -6.38
N GLY A 18 -26.32 5.86 -6.66
CA GLY A 18 -25.96 6.47 -7.95
C GLY A 18 -24.92 5.59 -8.66
N PRO A 19 -24.96 5.47 -10.00
CA PRO A 19 -24.23 4.41 -10.71
C PRO A 19 -22.73 4.75 -10.80
N VAL A 20 -21.89 4.03 -10.08
CA VAL A 20 -20.44 4.06 -10.29
C VAL A 20 -20.10 3.05 -11.39
N SER A 21 -19.85 3.57 -12.59
CA SER A 21 -19.34 2.81 -13.73
C SER A 21 -17.90 2.36 -13.46
N GLY A 22 -17.73 1.22 -12.80
CA GLY A 22 -16.47 0.50 -12.74
C GLY A 22 -16.21 -0.23 -14.07
N THR A 23 -15.41 0.37 -14.95
CA THR A 23 -14.89 -0.34 -16.13
C THR A 23 -13.88 -1.40 -15.67
N GLY A 24 -14.32 -2.65 -15.72
CA GLY A 24 -13.49 -3.81 -15.39
C GLY A 24 -12.38 -4.07 -16.41
N GLY A 25 -11.32 -4.69 -15.88
CA GLY A 25 -10.64 -5.84 -16.48
C GLY A 25 -10.12 -5.68 -17.91
N GLY A 26 -8.96 -5.05 -18.06
CA GLY A 26 -8.10 -5.24 -19.23
C GLY A 26 -7.03 -6.29 -18.94
N SER A 27 -7.22 -7.50 -19.46
CA SER A 27 -6.15 -8.49 -19.61
C SER A 27 -5.23 -8.08 -20.75
N GLY A 28 -3.91 -8.08 -20.54
CA GLY A 28 -2.92 -7.89 -21.61
C GLY A 28 -1.51 -8.06 -21.04
N ALA A 29 -0.94 -9.25 -21.16
CA ALA A 29 -0.09 -9.67 -22.28
C ALA A 29 1.37 -9.20 -22.10
N GLY A 30 2.25 -10.19 -21.90
CA GLY A 30 3.69 -9.98 -21.83
C GLY A 30 4.24 -9.36 -23.11
N GLY A 31 5.16 -8.44 -22.94
CA GLY A 31 5.92 -7.77 -23.99
C GLY A 31 7.29 -7.38 -23.43
N ALA A 32 8.31 -7.63 -24.23
CA ALA A 32 9.70 -7.75 -23.84
C ALA A 32 10.40 -6.47 -23.34
N THR A 33 11.55 -6.71 -22.73
CA THR A 33 12.61 -5.80 -22.28
C THR A 33 13.11 -4.82 -23.34
N SER A 34 13.29 -3.54 -22.97
CA SER A 34 14.31 -2.67 -23.57
C SER A 34 14.81 -1.62 -22.57
N SER A 35 16.05 -1.84 -22.13
CA SER A 35 17.12 -0.86 -21.85
C SER A 35 16.79 0.50 -21.22
N SER A 36 17.25 0.63 -19.98
CA SER A 36 17.64 1.85 -19.29
C SER A 36 18.59 2.74 -20.11
N ALA A 37 18.28 4.03 -20.19
CA ALA A 37 19.24 5.09 -20.49
C ALA A 37 19.18 6.11 -19.35
N ALA A 38 20.21 6.10 -18.51
CA ALA A 38 20.43 7.12 -17.49
C ALA A 38 20.96 8.39 -18.17
N THR A 39 20.26 9.51 -17.97
CA THR A 39 20.74 10.83 -18.38
C THR A 39 21.46 11.49 -17.20
N THR A 40 22.78 11.61 -17.34
CA THR A 40 23.65 12.46 -16.51
C THR A 40 23.60 13.89 -17.05
N THR A 41 23.32 14.86 -16.17
CA THR A 41 23.61 16.28 -16.44
C THR A 41 24.26 16.93 -15.23
N THR A 42 25.49 17.40 -15.43
CA THR A 42 26.29 18.29 -14.59
C THR A 42 26.29 19.71 -15.17
N SER A 43 26.23 20.74 -14.32
CA SER A 43 26.83 22.10 -14.44
C SER A 43 26.14 23.03 -13.41
N SER A 44 26.79 23.52 -12.34
CA SER A 44 27.78 24.62 -12.22
C SER A 44 27.19 26.04 -12.22
N SER A 45 27.20 26.66 -11.04
CA SER A 45 27.56 28.05 -10.68
C SER A 45 27.42 29.19 -11.70
N GLY A 46 26.82 30.30 -11.25
CA GLY A 46 26.96 31.63 -11.86
C GLY A 46 26.39 32.75 -10.99
N SER A 47 27.26 33.60 -10.49
CA SER A 47 27.04 34.78 -9.64
C SER A 47 26.60 36.03 -10.42
N GLY A 48 26.06 37.03 -9.71
CA GLY A 48 25.98 38.44 -10.14
C GLY A 48 24.82 39.17 -9.45
N ALA A 49 25.01 39.93 -8.37
CA ALA A 49 25.67 41.24 -8.21
C ALA A 49 24.83 42.45 -8.66
N GLY A 50 24.68 43.41 -7.73
CA GLY A 50 24.10 44.75 -7.90
C GLY A 50 23.55 45.23 -6.55
N ALA A 51 24.35 45.79 -5.64
CA ALA A 51 24.77 47.21 -5.58
C ALA A 51 23.55 48.14 -5.69
N SER A 52 23.25 49.09 -4.79
CA SER A 52 24.10 50.05 -4.08
C SER A 52 23.22 50.78 -3.05
N GLY A 53 23.70 51.07 -1.84
CA GLY A 53 24.16 52.43 -1.46
C GLY A 53 23.14 53.09 -0.52
N ALA A 54 23.38 53.24 0.78
CA ALA A 54 24.34 54.10 1.47
C ALA A 54 23.69 55.40 2.02
N THR A 55 23.66 55.47 3.36
CA THR A 55 24.02 56.61 4.24
C THR A 55 23.14 57.86 4.42
N SER A 56 23.29 58.36 5.67
CA SER A 56 23.10 59.72 6.22
C SER A 56 21.70 60.03 6.77
N THR A 57 21.48 60.12 8.09
CA THR A 57 21.89 61.11 9.14
C THR A 57 21.17 62.46 9.07
N GLY A 58 20.66 62.89 10.23
CA GLY A 58 20.11 64.23 10.52
C GLY A 58 18.59 64.23 10.48
N GLY A 59 17.83 64.60 11.51
CA GLY A 59 18.01 65.67 12.49
C GLY A 59 16.87 66.68 12.26
N GLY A 60 16.09 67.00 13.29
CA GLY A 60 15.02 68.00 13.18
C GLY A 60 14.05 68.01 14.36
N ASP A 61 14.25 68.98 15.25
CA ASP A 61 13.42 69.35 16.39
C ASP A 61 12.03 69.91 16.01
N GLY A 62 11.12 69.85 16.99
CA GLY A 62 10.30 71.02 17.36
C GLY A 62 8.86 71.09 16.85
N GLY A 63 7.91 71.28 17.77
CA GLY A 63 6.55 71.71 17.43
C GLY A 63 5.55 71.57 18.58
N ALA A 64 5.50 72.56 19.46
CA ALA A 64 4.48 72.75 20.49
C ALA A 64 3.20 73.41 19.93
N GLY A 65 2.09 73.30 20.65
CA GLY A 65 1.05 74.34 20.71
C GLY A 65 -0.38 73.87 20.44
N GLY A 66 -1.26 74.06 21.43
CA GLY A 66 -2.70 73.89 21.29
C GLY A 66 -3.48 74.04 22.59
N GLU A 67 -3.33 75.17 23.29
CA GLU A 67 -4.31 75.63 24.28
C GLU A 67 -5.50 76.32 23.58
N GLY A 68 -6.70 76.21 24.17
CA GLY A 68 -7.74 77.23 23.99
C GLY A 68 -9.16 76.70 23.85
N GLY A 69 -9.97 76.87 24.89
CA GLY A 69 -11.42 76.64 24.81
C GLY A 69 -12.14 76.79 26.15
N SER A 70 -12.09 77.99 26.74
CA SER A 70 -12.99 78.38 27.83
C SER A 70 -14.30 78.94 27.26
N GLY A 71 -15.43 78.56 27.85
CA GLY A 71 -16.76 79.11 27.57
C GLY A 71 -17.77 78.49 28.54
N GLN A 72 -17.97 79.10 29.71
CA GLN A 72 -19.08 79.98 30.04
C GLN A 72 -20.25 79.24 30.69
N GLY A 73 -20.39 79.47 32.00
CA GLY A 73 -21.54 79.07 32.79
C GLY A 73 -22.79 79.84 32.36
N GLY A 74 -23.88 79.10 32.28
CA GLY A 74 -25.24 79.63 32.24
C GLY A 74 -26.04 78.95 33.35
N SER A 75 -26.30 79.69 34.43
CA SER A 75 -27.31 79.34 35.41
C SER A 75 -28.69 79.53 34.79
N GLY A 76 -29.56 78.53 34.92
CA GLY A 76 -30.98 78.61 34.59
C GLY A 76 -31.75 77.65 35.48
N ASP A 77 -32.43 78.21 36.48
CA ASP A 77 -33.35 77.52 37.37
C ASP A 77 -34.58 76.99 36.61
N GLY A 78 -35.09 75.84 37.08
CA GLY A 78 -36.53 75.66 37.24
C GLY A 78 -37.27 74.72 36.28
N GLY A 79 -37.42 73.47 36.72
CA GLY A 79 -38.76 72.88 36.85
C GLY A 79 -39.24 71.90 35.78
N GLY A 80 -39.52 70.67 36.22
CA GLY A 80 -40.69 69.91 35.78
C GLY A 80 -40.40 68.67 34.92
N GLY A 81 -40.59 67.49 35.53
CA GLY A 81 -40.69 66.21 34.82
C GLY A 81 -39.41 65.40 34.84
N GLY A 82 -39.06 64.87 36.01
CA GLY A 82 -38.11 63.76 36.10
C GLY A 82 -38.74 62.51 35.47
N GLU A 83 -38.64 62.40 34.15
CA GLU A 83 -38.54 61.09 33.53
C GLU A 83 -37.27 60.50 34.13
N VAL A 84 -37.44 59.46 34.94
CA VAL A 84 -36.30 58.68 35.40
C VAL A 84 -35.73 58.12 34.11
N VAL A 85 -34.69 58.76 33.59
CA VAL A 85 -33.79 58.15 32.61
C VAL A 85 -33.11 57.05 33.42
N VAL A 86 -33.81 55.93 33.56
CA VAL A 86 -33.20 54.68 33.94
C VAL A 86 -32.17 54.47 32.86
N ASP A 87 -30.90 54.57 33.23
CA ASP A 87 -29.84 54.09 32.37
C ASP A 87 -30.23 52.64 32.02
N PRO A 88 -30.56 52.35 30.75
CA PRO A 88 -31.03 51.02 30.37
C PRO A 88 -29.98 49.94 30.68
N CYS A 89 -28.72 50.36 30.89
CA CYS A 89 -27.60 49.52 31.24
C CYS A 89 -27.42 49.32 32.75
N ALA A 90 -28.14 50.07 33.60
CA ALA A 90 -28.02 49.97 35.06
C ALA A 90 -28.50 48.63 35.62
N MET A 91 -29.30 47.87 34.85
CA MET A 91 -29.82 46.55 35.23
C MET A 91 -29.10 45.39 34.53
N GLY A 92 -28.00 45.66 33.82
CA GLY A 92 -27.30 44.69 32.98
C GLY A 92 -27.98 44.50 31.62
N CYS A 93 -27.73 43.35 30.99
CA CYS A 93 -28.28 43.05 29.66
C CYS A 93 -29.79 42.90 29.63
N LEU A 94 -30.38 43.34 28.52
CA LEU A 94 -31.79 43.11 28.23
C LEU A 94 -32.07 41.60 28.13
N PRO A 95 -33.29 41.13 28.46
CA PRO A 95 -33.64 39.73 28.35
C PRO A 95 -33.36 39.17 26.94
N GLY A 96 -32.59 38.08 26.87
CA GLY A 96 -32.21 37.45 25.60
C GLY A 96 -30.97 38.05 24.93
N THR A 97 -30.26 38.97 25.60
CA THR A 97 -28.95 39.49 25.19
C THR A 97 -27.93 39.26 26.30
N HIS A 98 -26.67 39.07 25.94
CA HIS A 98 -25.56 38.78 26.84
C HIS A 98 -24.32 39.57 26.41
N ASP A 99 -23.52 39.97 27.40
CA ASP A 99 -22.18 40.56 27.24
C ASP A 99 -21.16 39.43 27.30
N VAL A 100 -20.66 38.99 26.14
CA VAL A 100 -19.77 37.81 26.06
C VAL A 100 -18.30 38.20 25.86
N ASP A 101 -18.03 39.43 25.40
CA ASP A 101 -16.69 39.96 25.18
C ASP A 101 -16.18 40.88 26.32
N GLY A 102 -17.07 41.29 27.23
CA GLY A 102 -16.80 42.20 28.34
C GLY A 102 -16.61 43.66 27.91
N ASN A 103 -16.98 44.01 26.69
CA ASN A 103 -16.76 45.33 26.10
C ASN A 103 -18.06 46.15 26.15
N PRO A 104 -18.12 47.23 26.96
CA PRO A 104 -19.34 48.04 27.07
C PRO A 104 -19.68 48.83 25.80
N LEU A 105 -18.85 48.75 24.74
CA LEU A 105 -19.04 49.44 23.47
C LEU A 105 -19.66 48.55 22.38
N THR A 106 -19.80 47.24 22.60
CA THR A 106 -20.41 46.30 21.66
C THR A 106 -21.89 46.09 22.03
N GLY A 107 -22.81 46.27 21.07
CA GLY A 107 -24.25 46.18 21.35
C GLY A 107 -24.83 47.30 22.23
N GLU A 108 -26.08 47.13 22.66
CA GLU A 108 -26.72 48.03 23.62
C GLU A 108 -26.28 47.61 25.03
N CYS A 109 -25.61 48.51 25.76
CA CYS A 109 -25.09 48.25 27.11
C CYS A 109 -23.95 47.23 27.23
N GLY A 110 -23.22 46.94 26.15
CA GLY A 110 -22.25 45.85 26.13
C GLY A 110 -22.86 44.49 25.79
N CYS A 111 -24.15 44.43 25.46
CA CYS A 111 -24.89 43.18 25.28
C CYS A 111 -25.11 42.91 23.79
N GLU A 112 -24.06 42.41 23.17
CA GLU A 112 -23.92 42.16 21.74
C GLU A 112 -24.43 40.78 21.31
N TYR A 113 -24.53 39.83 22.24
CA TYR A 113 -24.86 38.44 21.91
C TYR A 113 -26.33 38.10 22.20
N ALA A 114 -27.13 37.95 21.15
CA ALA A 114 -28.54 37.59 21.26
C ALA A 114 -28.72 36.07 21.38
N CYS A 115 -29.08 35.58 22.57
CA CYS A 115 -29.30 34.17 22.84
C CYS A 115 -30.33 33.97 23.96
N THR A 116 -31.22 32.99 23.81
CA THR A 116 -32.18 32.61 24.86
C THR A 116 -31.84 31.20 25.34
N PRO A 117 -31.38 31.03 26.59
CA PRO A 117 -30.85 29.75 27.03
C PRO A 117 -31.97 28.71 27.08
N THR A 118 -31.72 27.56 26.48
CA THR A 118 -32.58 26.38 26.56
C THR A 118 -32.08 25.37 27.60
N SER A 119 -30.84 25.56 28.05
CA SER A 119 -30.14 24.79 29.07
C SER A 119 -29.27 25.74 29.90
N THR A 120 -28.83 25.32 31.09
CA THR A 120 -27.93 26.11 31.94
C THR A 120 -26.61 25.41 32.23
N SER A 121 -26.44 24.18 31.76
CA SER A 121 -25.28 23.33 32.11
C SER A 121 -24.86 22.36 31.01
N GLU A 122 -25.76 22.05 30.08
CA GLU A 122 -25.48 21.21 28.92
C GLU A 122 -25.50 22.06 27.67
N ASP A 123 -24.44 21.94 26.88
CA ASP A 123 -24.38 22.49 25.54
C ASP A 123 -23.56 21.54 24.66
N PRO A 124 -24.21 20.53 24.05
CA PRO A 124 -23.51 19.53 23.25
C PRO A 124 -23.20 20.08 21.86
N ILE A 125 -21.99 19.78 21.37
CA ILE A 125 -21.61 20.06 19.97
C ILE A 125 -22.66 19.48 19.02
N ASP A 126 -23.24 20.34 18.18
CA ASP A 126 -24.27 19.95 17.22
C ASP A 126 -24.04 20.53 15.80
N GLY A 127 -24.90 20.14 14.86
CA GLY A 127 -24.80 20.56 13.46
C GLY A 127 -25.49 21.89 13.15
N ASP A 128 -26.31 22.39 14.08
CA ASP A 128 -27.05 23.64 13.96
C ASP A 128 -26.32 24.81 14.66
N PHE A 129 -25.22 24.51 15.37
CA PHE A 129 -24.35 25.45 16.08
C PHE A 129 -25.11 26.25 17.13
N VAL A 130 -26.03 25.57 17.84
CA VAL A 130 -26.86 26.20 18.86
C VAL A 130 -26.05 26.36 20.14
N ASP A 131 -25.91 27.60 20.60
CA ASP A 131 -25.44 27.90 21.96
C ASP A 131 -26.63 27.74 22.93
N ALA A 132 -26.76 26.56 23.53
CA ALA A 132 -27.90 26.23 24.37
C ALA A 132 -27.84 26.89 25.75
N ASN A 133 -26.65 27.23 26.24
CA ASN A 133 -26.41 27.81 27.56
C ASN A 133 -26.10 29.33 27.53
N CYS A 134 -26.01 29.90 26.33
CA CYS A 134 -25.68 31.28 26.03
C CYS A 134 -24.31 31.73 26.59
N ASP A 135 -23.31 30.87 26.58
CA ASP A 135 -21.95 31.18 27.09
C ASP A 135 -21.00 31.78 26.04
N GLY A 136 -21.49 31.96 24.80
CA GLY A 136 -20.84 32.70 23.72
C GLY A 136 -20.44 31.84 22.51
N GLY A 137 -20.63 30.52 22.58
CA GLY A 137 -20.39 29.59 21.49
C GLY A 137 -21.15 28.28 21.66
N ASP A 138 -21.09 27.42 20.64
CA ASP A 138 -21.61 26.05 20.70
C ASP A 138 -20.57 25.12 21.33
N GLY A 139 -20.99 24.44 22.39
CA GLY A 139 -20.18 23.62 23.27
C GLY A 139 -19.91 24.31 24.61
N LEU A 140 -19.50 23.54 25.62
CA LEU A 140 -19.09 24.11 26.90
C LEU A 140 -17.73 24.82 26.79
N VAL A 141 -17.75 26.12 26.46
CA VAL A 141 -16.55 26.90 26.06
C VAL A 141 -15.48 26.99 27.14
N GLU A 142 -15.84 26.87 28.42
CA GLU A 142 -14.89 26.86 29.54
C GLU A 142 -14.38 25.45 29.89
N GLN A 143 -14.88 24.41 29.22
CA GLN A 143 -14.46 23.01 29.39
C GLN A 143 -13.64 22.49 28.20
N CYS A 144 -12.90 23.39 27.55
CA CYS A 144 -12.07 23.08 26.40
C CYS A 144 -10.65 23.63 26.52
N VAL A 145 -9.67 22.84 26.07
CA VAL A 145 -8.31 23.32 25.78
C VAL A 145 -8.24 23.76 24.32
N TYR A 146 -7.86 25.01 24.09
CA TYR A 146 -7.90 25.62 22.77
C TYR A 146 -6.58 25.50 22.02
N VAL A 147 -6.70 25.17 20.73
CA VAL A 147 -5.55 24.91 19.85
C VAL A 147 -5.62 25.82 18.64
N SER A 148 -4.51 26.50 18.32
CA SER A 148 -4.35 27.29 17.10
C SER A 148 -2.98 26.99 16.50
N ALA A 149 -2.96 26.50 15.26
CA ALA A 149 -1.71 26.14 14.60
C ALA A 149 -0.86 27.39 14.30
N GLY A 150 -1.51 28.49 13.91
CA GLY A 150 -0.87 29.73 13.49
C GLY A 150 -0.54 30.69 14.63
N THR A 151 -1.32 30.70 15.72
CA THR A 151 -1.17 31.68 16.81
C THR A 151 -0.89 31.07 18.19
N GLY A 152 -0.97 29.74 18.32
CA GLY A 152 -0.67 29.03 19.56
C GLY A 152 0.82 28.85 19.83
N ASP A 153 1.13 28.52 21.08
CA ASP A 153 2.46 28.11 21.56
C ASP A 153 2.26 26.95 22.55
N ASP A 154 2.97 25.84 22.38
CA ASP A 154 2.86 24.67 23.25
C ASP A 154 3.33 24.90 24.71
N ALA A 155 3.94 26.05 24.99
CA ALA A 155 4.19 26.51 26.36
C ALA A 155 2.97 27.17 27.02
N ASN A 156 1.90 27.46 26.27
CA ASN A 156 0.72 28.13 26.78
C ASN A 156 -0.20 27.19 27.58
N PRO A 157 -1.06 27.74 28.45
CA PRO A 157 -2.03 26.93 29.20
C PRO A 157 -3.21 26.41 28.36
N GLY A 158 -3.32 26.77 27.07
CA GLY A 158 -4.41 26.32 26.20
C GLY A 158 -5.74 27.01 26.45
N THR A 159 -5.71 28.29 26.81
CA THR A 159 -6.93 29.14 26.93
C THR A 159 -7.22 29.82 25.59
N ARG A 160 -8.41 30.39 25.41
CA ARG A 160 -8.75 31.15 24.18
C ARG A 160 -7.79 32.32 23.88
N ASN A 161 -7.20 32.91 24.91
CA ASN A 161 -6.25 34.01 24.78
C ASN A 161 -4.78 33.58 24.72
N ALA A 162 -4.47 32.36 25.16
CA ALA A 162 -3.16 31.74 25.07
C ALA A 162 -3.36 30.28 24.66
N PRO A 163 -3.70 30.01 23.39
CA PRO A 163 -3.94 28.65 22.91
C PRO A 163 -2.61 27.90 22.78
N VAL A 164 -2.67 26.56 22.86
CA VAL A 164 -1.54 25.71 22.50
C VAL A 164 -1.44 25.57 20.98
N GLN A 165 -0.30 25.10 20.47
CA GLN A 165 -0.07 25.01 19.03
C GLN A 165 -0.50 23.66 18.45
N THR A 166 -0.27 22.56 19.16
CA THR A 166 -0.49 21.20 18.67
C THR A 166 -1.63 20.47 19.39
N ILE A 167 -2.30 19.54 18.70
CA ILE A 167 -3.39 18.74 19.30
C ILE A 167 -2.82 17.79 20.35
N ALA A 168 -1.63 17.22 20.09
CA ALA A 168 -0.92 16.37 21.04
C ALA A 168 -0.66 17.08 22.39
N THR A 169 -0.16 18.32 22.36
CA THR A 169 0.05 19.12 23.58
C THR A 169 -1.28 19.47 24.24
N ALA A 170 -2.32 19.81 23.46
CA ALA A 170 -3.65 20.11 24.00
C ALA A 170 -4.26 18.94 24.77
N ILE A 171 -4.12 17.72 24.25
CA ILE A 171 -4.57 16.50 24.92
C ILE A 171 -3.81 16.32 26.24
N GLN A 172 -2.49 16.57 26.26
CA GLN A 172 -1.71 16.49 27.49
C GLN A 172 -2.19 17.52 28.54
N VAL A 173 -2.36 18.78 28.13
CA VAL A 173 -2.89 19.84 29.01
C VAL A 173 -4.28 19.49 29.53
N ALA A 174 -5.15 18.92 28.68
CA ALA A 174 -6.48 18.48 29.08
C ALA A 174 -6.43 17.33 30.11
N GLN A 175 -5.52 16.36 29.94
CA GLN A 175 -5.31 15.29 30.92
C GLN A 175 -4.83 15.83 32.27
N GLU A 176 -3.87 16.77 32.26
CA GLU A 176 -3.29 17.35 33.48
C GLU A 176 -4.28 18.27 34.20
N GLY A 177 -5.09 19.01 33.45
CA GLY A 177 -6.11 19.92 33.96
C GLY A 177 -7.46 19.27 34.25
N ALA A 178 -7.64 17.98 33.94
CA ALA A 178 -8.92 17.28 33.97
C ALA A 178 -10.03 17.98 33.15
N VAL A 179 -9.65 18.52 31.99
CA VAL A 179 -10.55 19.15 31.03
C VAL A 179 -11.04 18.08 30.04
N PRO A 180 -12.36 17.97 29.78
CA PRO A 180 -12.92 16.86 29.00
C PRO A 180 -12.79 17.02 27.48
N ALA A 181 -12.28 18.15 26.98
CA ALA A 181 -12.26 18.41 25.55
C ALA A 181 -11.09 19.28 25.08
N VAL A 182 -10.80 19.15 23.79
CA VAL A 182 -9.89 19.97 23.01
C VAL A 182 -10.66 20.59 21.86
N CYS A 183 -10.57 21.92 21.74
CA CYS A 183 -11.28 22.70 20.73
C CYS A 183 -10.28 23.28 19.72
N LEU A 184 -10.42 22.87 18.47
CA LEU A 184 -9.49 23.15 17.39
C LEU A 184 -9.97 24.35 16.56
N SER A 185 -9.06 25.29 16.36
CA SER A 185 -9.23 26.38 15.41
C SER A 185 -9.48 25.85 13.99
N GLY A 186 -10.15 26.66 13.16
CA GLY A 186 -10.35 26.42 11.73
C GLY A 186 -9.09 26.52 10.89
N GLU A 187 -8.14 25.63 11.15
CA GLU A 187 -6.83 25.59 10.52
C GLU A 187 -6.46 24.17 10.07
N LEU A 188 -5.32 24.05 9.40
CA LEU A 188 -4.71 22.78 9.03
C LEU A 188 -3.73 22.33 10.12
N TYR A 189 -3.92 21.11 10.61
CA TYR A 189 -3.05 20.43 11.56
C TYR A 189 -2.43 19.20 10.89
N GLU A 190 -1.12 19.22 10.66
CA GLU A 190 -0.38 18.12 10.04
C GLU A 190 0.21 17.17 11.09
N GLU A 191 -0.66 16.45 11.80
CA GLU A 191 -0.27 15.55 12.88
C GLU A 191 -1.13 14.28 12.95
N ALA A 192 -0.51 13.19 13.39
CA ALA A 192 -1.22 11.96 13.75
C ALA A 192 -1.61 12.02 15.24
N VAL A 193 -2.89 11.88 15.53
CA VAL A 193 -3.48 12.10 16.84
C VAL A 193 -3.74 10.76 17.55
N THR A 194 -3.20 10.61 18.76
CA THR A 194 -3.60 9.52 19.65
C THR A 194 -4.74 9.99 20.54
N VAL A 195 -5.92 9.41 20.33
CA VAL A 195 -7.13 9.79 21.06
C VAL A 195 -7.08 9.19 22.47
N VAL A 196 -7.35 10.02 23.46
CA VAL A 196 -7.41 9.63 24.87
C VAL A 196 -8.87 9.49 25.29
N SER A 197 -9.18 8.37 25.93
CA SER A 197 -10.52 8.09 26.46
C SER A 197 -10.99 9.20 27.40
N GLY A 198 -12.18 9.75 27.15
CA GLY A 198 -12.79 10.83 27.94
C GLY A 198 -12.34 12.24 27.56
N ILE A 199 -11.46 12.40 26.56
CA ILE A 199 -11.06 13.71 26.02
C ILE A 199 -11.55 13.80 24.58
N SER A 200 -12.61 14.57 24.39
CA SER A 200 -13.20 14.83 23.10
C SER A 200 -12.39 15.83 22.28
N ILE A 201 -12.49 15.75 20.96
CA ILE A 201 -11.77 16.61 20.01
C ILE A 201 -12.80 17.22 19.06
N TYR A 202 -12.90 18.54 19.08
CA TYR A 202 -13.90 19.29 18.34
C TYR A 202 -13.25 20.28 17.37
N GLY A 203 -13.76 20.36 16.15
CA GLY A 203 -13.35 21.34 15.14
C GLY A 203 -14.42 22.41 14.87
N GLY A 204 -14.02 23.41 14.09
CA GLY A 204 -14.89 24.49 13.60
C GLY A 204 -14.85 25.78 14.43
N PHE A 205 -13.80 26.01 15.23
CA PHE A 205 -13.70 27.19 16.09
C PHE A 205 -12.93 28.34 15.40
N ASP A 206 -13.49 29.55 15.36
CA ASP A 206 -12.80 30.71 14.79
C ASP A 206 -11.94 31.42 15.84
N HIS A 207 -10.64 31.13 15.86
CA HIS A 207 -9.71 31.78 16.81
C HIS A 207 -9.60 33.31 16.63
N ASN A 208 -10.08 33.86 15.51
CA ASN A 208 -10.06 35.29 15.19
C ASN A 208 -11.44 35.95 15.27
N ASP A 209 -12.47 35.27 15.77
CA ASP A 209 -13.78 35.91 15.96
C ASP A 209 -13.58 37.20 16.80
N PRO A 210 -14.09 38.34 16.29
CA PRO A 210 -13.80 39.65 16.84
C PRO A 210 -14.46 39.90 18.19
N ASP A 211 -15.57 39.23 18.47
CA ASP A 211 -16.35 39.41 19.69
C ASP A 211 -15.97 38.30 20.69
N PHE A 212 -15.91 37.05 20.23
CA PHE A 212 -15.65 35.91 21.09
C PHE A 212 -14.68 34.93 20.44
N LYS A 213 -13.38 35.09 20.72
CA LYS A 213 -12.34 34.18 20.20
C LYS A 213 -12.74 32.72 20.38
N PHE A 214 -12.48 31.93 19.35
CA PHE A 214 -12.91 30.54 19.25
C PHE A 214 -14.43 30.39 19.33
N ARG A 215 -15.20 31.28 18.72
CA ARG A 215 -16.62 31.00 18.49
C ARG A 215 -16.75 29.91 17.41
N ARG A 216 -17.53 28.87 17.68
CA ARG A 216 -17.78 27.81 16.70
C ARG A 216 -18.72 28.32 15.61
N SER A 217 -18.44 28.01 14.34
CA SER A 217 -19.25 28.51 13.22
C SER A 217 -19.24 27.55 12.02
N PRO A 218 -20.36 27.45 11.26
CA PRO A 218 -20.44 26.63 10.05
C PRO A 218 -19.50 27.10 8.92
N SER A 219 -19.02 28.34 8.95
CA SER A 219 -18.08 28.86 7.95
C SER A 219 -16.62 28.53 8.22
N VAL A 220 -16.35 27.84 9.33
CA VAL A 220 -15.00 27.57 9.82
C VAL A 220 -14.73 26.08 9.67
N THR A 221 -13.66 25.73 8.98
CA THR A 221 -13.30 24.33 8.73
C THR A 221 -11.95 24.02 9.36
N THR A 222 -11.95 23.04 10.26
CA THR A 222 -10.72 22.45 10.81
C THR A 222 -10.33 21.24 9.96
N THR A 223 -9.07 21.17 9.54
CA THR A 223 -8.53 20.01 8.82
C THR A 223 -7.41 19.36 9.62
N VAL A 224 -7.50 18.06 9.87
CA VAL A 224 -6.42 17.27 10.46
C VAL A 224 -5.92 16.26 9.45
N ARG A 225 -4.63 16.33 9.12
CA ARG A 225 -4.00 15.53 8.08
C ARG A 225 -2.81 14.74 8.59
N ALA A 226 -2.76 13.46 8.27
CA ALA A 226 -1.61 12.62 8.57
C ALA A 226 -1.40 11.52 7.52
N THR A 227 -0.17 11.00 7.45
CA THR A 227 0.12 9.78 6.68
C THR A 227 -0.27 8.53 7.47
N GLY A 228 -0.97 7.60 6.82
CA GLY A 228 -1.39 6.35 7.45
C GLY A 228 -2.66 6.51 8.28
N THR A 229 -2.53 6.57 9.61
CA THR A 229 -3.68 6.74 10.52
C THR A 229 -3.72 8.16 11.07
N VAL A 230 -4.83 8.88 10.88
CA VAL A 230 -4.98 10.24 11.43
C VAL A 230 -5.37 10.21 12.90
N PHE A 231 -6.52 9.63 13.25
CA PHE A 231 -6.95 9.46 14.63
C PHE A 231 -6.85 7.99 15.05
N TYR A 232 -6.02 7.71 16.05
CA TYR A 232 -5.92 6.39 16.65
C TYR A 232 -6.43 6.37 18.08
N ALA A 233 -7.61 5.78 18.27
CA ALA A 233 -8.22 5.52 19.57
C ALA A 233 -7.86 4.11 20.03
N ARG A 234 -6.84 3.96 20.88
CA ARG A 234 -6.36 2.63 21.30
C ARG A 234 -7.41 1.83 22.08
N SER A 235 -8.00 2.46 23.10
CA SER A 235 -9.11 1.91 23.90
C SER A 235 -9.94 3.06 24.43
N ILE A 236 -11.27 2.96 24.33
CA ILE A 236 -12.21 3.99 24.81
C ILE A 236 -13.05 3.40 25.96
N GLU A 237 -12.87 3.93 27.16
CA GLU A 237 -13.54 3.49 28.39
C GLU A 237 -14.55 4.52 28.93
N GLN A 238 -14.55 5.72 28.37
CA GLN A 238 -15.52 6.79 28.63
C GLN A 238 -15.97 7.38 27.29
N PRO A 239 -17.22 7.88 27.18
CA PRO A 239 -17.69 8.59 26.00
C PRO A 239 -16.65 9.58 25.49
N THR A 240 -16.28 9.44 24.22
CA THR A 240 -15.25 10.26 23.58
C THR A 240 -15.74 10.66 22.21
N HIS A 241 -15.57 11.92 21.85
CA HIS A 241 -16.12 12.48 20.62
C HIS A 241 -14.99 12.98 19.71
N ILE A 242 -15.13 12.76 18.41
CA ILE A 242 -14.32 13.37 17.36
C ILE A 242 -15.31 13.99 16.39
N GLU A 243 -15.47 15.32 16.40
CA GLU A 243 -16.57 15.97 15.70
C GLU A 243 -16.22 17.31 15.05
N GLY A 244 -16.84 17.62 13.92
CA GLY A 244 -16.66 18.89 13.22
C GLY A 244 -15.31 19.03 12.51
N ILE A 245 -14.68 17.92 12.11
CA ILE A 245 -13.32 17.90 11.55
C ILE A 245 -13.33 17.33 10.13
N THR A 246 -12.57 17.97 9.24
CA THR A 246 -12.14 17.37 7.97
C THR A 246 -10.90 16.52 8.23
N ILE A 247 -10.99 15.22 8.01
CA ILE A 247 -9.95 14.23 8.33
C ILE A 247 -9.34 13.76 7.01
N GLU A 248 -8.08 14.11 6.77
CA GLU A 248 -7.34 13.76 5.55
C GLU A 248 -6.28 12.69 5.85
N ALA A 249 -6.55 11.44 5.49
CA ALA A 249 -5.62 10.34 5.67
C ALA A 249 -4.84 10.07 4.37
N LEU A 250 -3.57 10.46 4.35
CA LEU A 250 -2.68 10.27 3.20
C LEU A 250 -2.10 8.87 3.15
N ARG A 251 -1.88 8.35 1.94
CA ARG A 251 -1.26 7.05 1.71
C ARG A 251 0.17 7.01 2.25
N SER A 252 0.47 5.99 3.03
CA SER A 252 1.86 5.68 3.41
C SER A 252 2.67 5.14 2.22
N PRO A 253 3.93 5.57 2.02
CA PRO A 253 4.75 5.05 0.92
C PRO A 253 5.19 3.59 1.12
N SER A 254 5.09 3.07 2.35
CA SER A 254 5.54 1.72 2.72
C SER A 254 4.65 0.63 2.10
N PRO A 255 5.21 -0.34 1.34
CA PRO A 255 4.44 -1.40 0.70
C PRO A 255 3.55 -2.17 1.68
N GLY A 256 2.28 -2.36 1.33
CA GLY A 256 1.29 -3.08 2.15
C GLY A 256 0.73 -2.30 3.34
N SER A 257 1.14 -1.04 3.53
CA SER A 257 0.55 -0.17 4.58
C SER A 257 -0.92 0.12 4.31
N SER A 258 -1.69 0.16 5.39
CA SER A 258 -3.08 0.62 5.37
C SER A 258 -3.19 2.10 5.73
N THR A 259 -4.25 2.73 5.26
CA THR A 259 -4.58 4.14 5.51
C THR A 259 -5.93 4.19 6.24
N TYR A 260 -6.04 4.99 7.30
CA TYR A 260 -7.24 5.11 8.14
C TYR A 260 -7.47 6.57 8.53
N GLY A 261 -8.70 7.08 8.35
CA GLY A 261 -9.10 8.36 8.95
C GLY A 261 -9.20 8.23 10.47
N VAL A 262 -10.10 7.37 10.94
CA VAL A 262 -10.27 7.05 12.37
C VAL A 262 -10.13 5.55 12.57
N ARG A 263 -9.39 5.14 13.59
CA ARG A 263 -9.20 3.73 13.96
C ARG A 263 -9.41 3.52 15.45
N LEU A 264 -10.41 2.70 15.79
CA LEU A 264 -10.68 2.23 17.15
C LEU A 264 -10.05 0.85 17.37
N GLY A 265 -9.20 0.73 18.40
CA GLY A 265 -8.55 -0.52 18.79
C GLY A 265 -9.40 -1.41 19.69
N GLY A 266 -10.34 -0.82 20.44
CA GLY A 266 -11.22 -1.51 21.40
C GLY A 266 -11.79 -0.53 22.42
N GLY A 267 -12.38 -1.08 23.49
CA GLY A 267 -12.98 -0.28 24.57
C GLY A 267 -14.37 -0.79 24.97
N LEU A 268 -14.85 -0.33 26.12
CA LEU A 268 -16.20 -0.62 26.62
C LEU A 268 -17.20 0.53 26.41
N ALA A 269 -16.69 1.74 26.14
CA ALA A 269 -17.52 2.91 25.90
C ALA A 269 -17.61 3.26 24.41
N GLU A 270 -18.51 4.19 24.11
CA GLU A 270 -18.79 4.62 22.74
C GLU A 270 -17.79 5.71 22.29
N LEU A 271 -17.28 5.54 21.07
CA LEU A 271 -16.54 6.58 20.34
C LEU A 271 -17.49 7.19 19.32
N TYR A 272 -17.84 8.46 19.50
CA TYR A 272 -18.67 9.21 18.57
C TYR A 272 -17.80 9.84 17.49
N VAL A 273 -18.11 9.53 16.24
CA VAL A 273 -17.46 10.12 15.06
C VAL A 273 -18.56 10.75 14.22
N ARG A 274 -18.85 12.03 14.45
CA ARG A 274 -20.01 12.75 13.89
C ARG A 274 -19.60 14.07 13.27
N TYR A 275 -20.40 14.58 12.33
CA TYR A 275 -20.16 15.89 11.69
C TYR A 275 -18.76 16.03 11.07
N ASN A 276 -18.14 14.92 10.68
CA ASN A 276 -16.81 14.90 10.06
C ASN A 276 -16.95 14.67 8.56
N GLN A 277 -16.02 15.24 7.80
CA GLN A 277 -15.70 14.80 6.44
C GLN A 277 -14.45 13.93 6.53
N ILE A 278 -14.49 12.70 6.01
CA ILE A 278 -13.37 11.76 6.12
C ILE A 278 -12.92 11.35 4.72
N ASP A 279 -11.79 11.92 4.30
CA ASP A 279 -11.14 11.65 3.03
C ASP A 279 -9.92 10.76 3.25
N VAL A 280 -9.97 9.54 2.71
CA VAL A 280 -8.94 8.50 2.90
C VAL A 280 -8.40 8.07 1.56
N GLU A 281 -7.09 8.26 1.34
CA GLU A 281 -6.41 7.71 0.17
C GLU A 281 -6.29 6.18 0.24
N ASP A 282 -6.16 5.50 -0.91
CA ASP A 282 -6.01 4.04 -0.88
C ASP A 282 -4.78 3.61 -0.06
N GLY A 283 -4.86 2.42 0.55
CA GLY A 283 -3.69 1.75 1.09
C GLY A 283 -2.64 1.48 0.02
N GLN A 284 -1.39 1.27 0.46
CA GLN A 284 -0.29 1.03 -0.46
C GLN A 284 -0.26 -0.44 -0.90
N LYS A 285 -0.11 -0.67 -2.21
CA LYS A 285 0.06 -2.02 -2.77
C LYS A 285 1.21 -2.74 -2.04
N GLY A 286 1.03 -4.03 -1.77
CA GLY A 286 2.14 -4.88 -1.33
C GLY A 286 3.27 -4.92 -2.36
N ALA A 287 4.48 -5.28 -1.92
CA ALA A 287 5.58 -5.49 -2.85
C ALA A 287 5.21 -6.64 -3.82
N ASP A 288 5.54 -6.46 -5.10
CA ASP A 288 5.39 -7.53 -6.06
C ASP A 288 6.25 -8.73 -5.67
N GLY A 289 5.69 -9.93 -5.81
CA GLY A 289 6.47 -11.15 -5.65
C GLY A 289 7.64 -11.17 -6.64
N THR A 290 8.77 -11.74 -6.23
CA THR A 290 9.87 -11.95 -7.16
C THR A 290 9.49 -13.02 -8.18
N HIS A 291 9.90 -12.82 -9.42
CA HIS A 291 9.78 -13.89 -10.41
C HIS A 291 10.68 -15.05 -9.98
N GLY A 292 10.19 -16.28 -10.13
CA GLY A 292 11.03 -17.45 -9.97
C GLY A 292 12.24 -17.35 -10.89
N ALA A 293 13.42 -17.76 -10.39
CA ALA A 293 14.61 -17.80 -11.23
C ALA A 293 14.33 -18.76 -12.40
N ALA A 294 14.54 -18.29 -13.63
CA ALA A 294 14.56 -19.20 -14.76
C ALA A 294 15.65 -20.25 -14.50
N HIS A 295 15.32 -21.52 -14.66
CA HIS A 295 16.36 -22.53 -14.73
C HIS A 295 17.27 -22.15 -15.89
N SER A 296 18.58 -22.17 -15.66
CA SER A 296 19.55 -22.20 -16.75
C SER A 296 19.10 -23.30 -17.72
N ALA A 297 19.07 -23.01 -19.03
CA ALA A 297 18.77 -24.04 -20.02
C ALA A 297 19.60 -25.27 -19.70
N GLY A 298 18.95 -26.34 -19.25
CA GLY A 298 19.62 -27.58 -18.95
C GLY A 298 20.06 -28.15 -20.28
N THR A 299 21.31 -27.90 -20.67
CA THR A 299 21.93 -28.67 -21.74
C THR A 299 22.12 -30.06 -21.17
N ALA A 300 21.20 -30.96 -21.51
CA ALA A 300 21.47 -32.36 -21.34
C ALA A 300 22.77 -32.66 -22.13
N PRO A 301 23.71 -33.44 -21.56
CA PRO A 301 24.91 -33.83 -22.27
C PRO A 301 24.52 -34.46 -23.61
N ALA A 302 25.28 -34.19 -24.67
CA ALA A 302 25.08 -34.91 -25.91
C ALA A 302 25.18 -36.43 -25.65
N GLY A 303 24.44 -37.20 -26.43
CA GLY A 303 24.56 -38.65 -26.43
C GLY A 303 26.00 -39.09 -26.69
N ASN A 304 26.42 -40.16 -26.02
CA ASN A 304 27.70 -40.80 -26.27
C ASN A 304 27.64 -41.60 -27.56
N ALA A 305 28.69 -41.53 -28.37
CA ALA A 305 28.81 -42.37 -29.57
C ALA A 305 28.80 -43.86 -29.20
N GLY A 306 28.25 -44.68 -30.10
CA GLY A 306 28.49 -46.12 -30.06
C GLY A 306 29.88 -46.46 -30.58
N GLU A 307 30.35 -47.66 -30.27
CA GLU A 307 31.61 -48.16 -30.82
C GLU A 307 31.45 -48.50 -32.30
N GLU A 308 32.52 -48.27 -33.06
CA GLU A 308 32.58 -48.70 -34.46
C GLU A 308 32.37 -50.21 -34.57
N GLY A 309 31.85 -50.63 -35.72
CA GLY A 309 31.85 -52.04 -36.09
C GLY A 309 33.27 -52.53 -36.33
N CYS A 310 33.41 -53.79 -36.69
CA CYS A 310 34.71 -54.28 -37.11
C CYS A 310 34.63 -55.24 -38.27
N ASP A 311 35.67 -55.17 -39.10
CA ASP A 311 35.89 -56.05 -40.24
C ASP A 311 36.90 -57.12 -39.82
N TYR A 312 36.62 -58.39 -40.12
CA TYR A 312 37.53 -59.51 -39.84
C TYR A 312 37.91 -59.68 -38.36
N CYS A 313 36.98 -59.47 -37.45
CA CYS A 313 37.23 -59.70 -36.03
C CYS A 313 37.23 -61.21 -35.71
N GLU A 314 38.42 -61.78 -35.51
CA GLU A 314 38.59 -63.21 -35.19
C GLU A 314 38.07 -63.59 -33.77
N ASP A 315 37.79 -62.60 -32.92
CA ASP A 315 37.43 -62.77 -31.49
C ASP A 315 36.19 -61.95 -31.05
N ALA A 316 35.53 -61.24 -31.97
CA ALA A 316 34.39 -60.40 -31.59
C ALA A 316 33.11 -61.23 -31.57
N THR A 317 32.77 -61.81 -30.42
CA THR A 317 31.47 -62.48 -30.21
C THR A 317 30.26 -61.53 -30.24
N MET A 318 30.45 -60.23 -30.48
CA MET A 318 29.42 -59.18 -30.55
C MET A 318 29.83 -58.07 -31.54
N GLY A 319 28.84 -57.38 -32.14
CA GLY A 319 29.12 -56.12 -32.84
C GLY A 319 29.45 -54.97 -31.86
N GLY A 320 29.70 -53.77 -32.39
CA GLY A 320 30.12 -52.61 -31.59
C GLY A 320 29.17 -52.31 -30.42
N SER A 321 29.73 -51.99 -29.25
CA SER A 321 28.92 -51.65 -28.07
C SER A 321 28.08 -50.40 -28.32
N GLY A 322 26.81 -50.44 -27.94
CA GLY A 322 25.97 -49.25 -27.94
C GLY A 322 26.45 -48.22 -26.91
N GLY A 323 26.43 -46.94 -27.29
CA GLY A 323 26.91 -45.83 -26.47
C GLY A 323 26.23 -45.81 -25.09
N PRO A 324 26.98 -45.63 -23.99
CA PRO A 324 26.41 -45.62 -22.66
C PRO A 324 25.45 -44.43 -22.48
N ALA A 325 24.39 -44.61 -21.69
CA ALA A 325 23.49 -43.52 -21.33
C ALA A 325 24.28 -42.40 -20.60
N PRO A 326 24.05 -41.12 -20.91
CA PRO A 326 24.72 -40.02 -20.21
C PRO A 326 24.29 -39.96 -18.74
N THR A 327 25.16 -39.45 -17.87
CA THR A 327 24.84 -39.27 -16.44
C THR A 327 24.30 -37.86 -16.18
N CYS A 328 22.98 -37.74 -16.11
CA CYS A 328 22.29 -36.52 -15.71
C CYS A 328 20.96 -36.86 -14.99
N ALA A 329 20.24 -35.85 -14.50
CA ALA A 329 18.97 -36.07 -13.79
C ALA A 329 17.88 -36.70 -14.69
N GLU A 330 17.94 -36.43 -15.99
CA GLU A 330 16.99 -36.89 -17.01
C GLU A 330 17.77 -37.50 -18.19
N PRO A 331 18.34 -38.71 -18.03
CA PRO A 331 19.25 -39.30 -19.01
C PRO A 331 18.54 -39.77 -20.28
N GLY A 332 19.23 -39.66 -21.42
CA GLY A 332 18.82 -40.32 -22.65
C GLY A 332 19.06 -41.84 -22.60
N GLY A 333 18.46 -42.55 -23.54
CA GLY A 333 18.54 -44.01 -23.62
C GLY A 333 19.89 -44.50 -24.13
N ARG A 334 20.37 -45.64 -23.62
CA ARG A 334 21.57 -46.33 -24.14
C ARG A 334 21.39 -46.68 -25.62
N GLY A 335 22.45 -46.57 -26.41
CA GLY A 335 22.46 -47.11 -27.78
C GLY A 335 22.35 -48.64 -27.82
N GLY A 336 21.84 -49.17 -28.92
CA GLY A 336 21.78 -50.61 -29.19
C GLY A 336 23.14 -51.18 -29.56
N ILE A 337 23.41 -52.42 -29.16
CA ILE A 337 24.61 -53.17 -29.56
C ILE A 337 24.50 -53.55 -31.04
N GLY A 338 25.60 -53.47 -31.78
CA GLY A 338 25.67 -53.91 -33.16
C GLY A 338 25.48 -55.42 -33.32
N GLY A 339 24.87 -55.83 -34.43
CA GLY A 339 24.69 -57.23 -34.79
C GLY A 339 26.02 -57.88 -35.16
N HIS A 340 26.18 -59.16 -34.83
CA HIS A 340 27.33 -59.98 -35.25
C HIS A 340 26.88 -60.98 -36.30
N ASN A 341 27.62 -61.09 -37.40
CA ASN A 341 27.25 -61.96 -38.52
C ASN A 341 25.76 -61.77 -38.89
N LYS A 342 25.01 -62.86 -39.11
CA LYS A 342 23.58 -62.82 -39.49
C LYS A 342 22.67 -62.27 -38.38
N GLY A 343 23.22 -61.79 -37.27
CA GLY A 343 22.52 -61.14 -36.17
C GLY A 343 22.09 -59.71 -36.51
N HIS A 344 20.83 -59.40 -36.21
CA HIS A 344 20.33 -58.03 -36.24
C HIS A 344 20.97 -57.20 -35.12
N GLY A 345 21.10 -55.90 -35.35
CA GLY A 345 21.45 -54.98 -34.27
C GLY A 345 20.34 -54.96 -33.20
N ALA A 346 20.71 -54.67 -31.96
CA ALA A 346 19.75 -54.46 -30.88
C ALA A 346 19.10 -53.07 -31.00
N ALA A 347 17.87 -52.94 -30.52
CA ALA A 347 17.24 -51.62 -30.35
C ALA A 347 17.94 -50.83 -29.24
N GLY A 348 17.93 -49.49 -29.37
CA GLY A 348 18.32 -48.61 -28.27
C GLY A 348 17.31 -48.67 -27.12
N SER A 349 17.74 -48.29 -25.93
CA SER A 349 16.85 -48.17 -24.76
C SER A 349 16.02 -46.87 -24.82
N PRO A 350 14.85 -46.83 -24.16
CA PRO A 350 14.13 -45.58 -23.96
C PRO A 350 14.90 -44.58 -23.08
N GLY A 351 14.65 -43.28 -23.28
CA GLY A 351 15.12 -42.22 -22.37
C GLY A 351 14.28 -42.10 -21.09
N SER A 352 14.69 -41.24 -20.15
CA SER A 352 14.11 -41.09 -18.79
C SER A 352 12.61 -40.83 -18.73
N ARG A 353 12.00 -40.31 -19.81
CA ARG A 353 10.55 -40.06 -19.92
C ARG A 353 9.89 -40.81 -21.08
N GLY A 354 10.46 -41.95 -21.46
CA GLY A 354 9.84 -42.89 -22.39
C GLY A 354 10.00 -42.53 -23.87
N ALA A 355 10.91 -41.62 -24.22
CA ALA A 355 11.30 -41.43 -25.61
C ALA A 355 11.82 -42.76 -26.17
N ALA A 356 11.14 -43.31 -27.18
CA ALA A 356 11.41 -44.65 -27.69
C ALA A 356 12.83 -44.76 -28.26
N GLY A 357 13.51 -45.87 -28.00
CA GLY A 357 14.77 -46.19 -28.66
C GLY A 357 14.58 -46.56 -30.13
N GLY A 358 15.61 -46.34 -30.93
CA GLY A 358 15.63 -46.68 -32.33
C GLY A 358 15.72 -48.19 -32.54
N ALA A 359 15.01 -48.71 -33.54
CA ALA A 359 15.11 -50.12 -33.91
C ALA A 359 16.52 -50.46 -34.43
N GLY A 360 16.98 -51.68 -34.16
CA GLY A 360 18.25 -52.17 -34.67
C GLY A 360 18.22 -52.44 -36.19
N GLY A 361 19.39 -52.42 -36.79
CA GLY A 361 19.60 -52.67 -38.21
C GLY A 361 19.42 -54.14 -38.58
N VAL A 362 18.83 -54.38 -39.75
CA VAL A 362 18.74 -55.74 -40.29
C VAL A 362 20.12 -56.22 -40.75
N ALA A 363 20.40 -57.50 -40.53
CA ALA A 363 21.69 -58.11 -40.89
C ALA A 363 21.76 -58.32 -42.40
N ALA A 364 22.97 -58.40 -42.94
CA ALA A 364 23.15 -58.81 -44.33
C ALA A 364 22.64 -60.24 -44.53
N GLY A 365 21.95 -60.48 -45.65
CA GLY A 365 21.42 -61.80 -45.99
C GLY A 365 22.39 -62.68 -46.79
N VAL A 366 23.40 -62.07 -47.42
CA VAL A 366 24.38 -62.71 -48.32
C VAL A 366 25.73 -62.00 -48.22
N CYS A 367 26.81 -62.66 -48.64
CA CYS A 367 28.16 -62.09 -48.62
C CYS A 367 28.25 -60.83 -49.53
N TYR A 368 29.08 -59.87 -49.14
CA TYR A 368 29.36 -58.61 -49.89
C TYR A 368 28.18 -57.64 -50.05
N THR A 369 27.14 -57.75 -49.20
CA THR A 369 26.09 -56.73 -49.12
C THR A 369 26.19 -55.96 -47.82
N ASP A 370 25.96 -54.65 -47.89
CA ASP A 370 25.91 -53.78 -46.72
C ASP A 370 24.72 -54.16 -45.83
N SER A 371 24.97 -54.28 -44.53
CA SER A 371 23.90 -54.40 -43.54
C SER A 371 23.19 -53.06 -43.35
N ALA A 372 21.94 -53.09 -42.86
CA ALA A 372 21.23 -51.84 -42.62
C ALA A 372 21.74 -51.17 -41.34
N PRO A 373 21.84 -49.83 -41.32
CA PRO A 373 22.09 -49.11 -40.08
C PRO A 373 20.91 -49.25 -39.12
N GLY A 374 21.17 -49.10 -37.82
CA GLY A 374 20.12 -48.90 -36.84
C GLY A 374 19.40 -47.57 -37.05
N ARG A 375 18.17 -47.45 -36.55
CA ARG A 375 17.39 -46.21 -36.61
C ARG A 375 17.76 -45.30 -35.45
N ASN A 376 17.56 -44.00 -35.64
CA ASN A 376 17.66 -43.02 -34.56
C ASN A 376 16.56 -43.26 -33.51
N GLY A 377 16.86 -42.95 -32.24
CA GLY A 377 15.86 -42.88 -31.19
C GLY A 377 14.96 -41.65 -31.34
N ALA A 378 13.82 -41.67 -30.66
CA ALA A 378 12.91 -40.53 -30.61
C ALA A 378 13.52 -39.37 -29.79
N ALA A 379 13.14 -38.15 -30.14
CA ALA A 379 13.53 -36.97 -29.38
C ALA A 379 12.97 -37.01 -27.95
N GLY A 380 13.71 -36.39 -27.02
CA GLY A 380 13.27 -36.18 -25.65
C GLY A 380 12.04 -35.29 -25.55
N ALA A 381 11.31 -35.40 -24.44
CA ALA A 381 10.16 -34.55 -24.17
C ALA A 381 10.62 -33.15 -23.70
N THR A 382 9.95 -32.09 -24.15
CA THR A 382 10.18 -30.74 -23.64
C THR A 382 9.76 -30.63 -22.18
N GLY A 383 10.44 -29.78 -21.40
CA GLY A 383 10.00 -29.44 -20.05
C GLY A 383 8.65 -28.73 -20.06
N ALA A 384 7.94 -28.78 -18.93
CA ALA A 384 6.70 -28.07 -18.72
C ALA A 384 6.96 -26.78 -17.92
N GLN A 385 6.41 -25.66 -18.37
CA GLN A 385 6.47 -24.41 -17.63
C GLN A 385 5.68 -24.52 -16.31
N GLY A 386 6.19 -23.87 -15.26
CA GLY A 386 5.47 -23.73 -14.00
C GLY A 386 4.22 -22.88 -14.13
N THR A 387 3.26 -23.04 -13.23
CA THR A 387 2.06 -22.21 -13.22
C THR A 387 2.32 -20.89 -12.49
N PRO A 388 1.83 -19.74 -13.00
CA PRO A 388 1.86 -18.49 -12.25
C PRO A 388 1.16 -18.61 -10.90
N GLY A 389 1.56 -17.77 -9.94
CA GLY A 389 0.83 -17.61 -8.70
C GLY A 389 -0.53 -16.95 -8.93
N THR A 390 -1.47 -17.14 -8.01
CA THR A 390 -2.76 -16.42 -8.06
C THR A 390 -2.63 -15.04 -7.45
N GLY A 391 -3.44 -14.08 -7.90
CA GLY A 391 -3.65 -12.83 -7.18
C GLY A 391 -4.31 -13.06 -5.82
N GLY A 392 -4.24 -12.04 -4.95
CA GLY A 392 -5.01 -12.03 -3.69
C GLY A 392 -6.51 -11.86 -3.95
N ALA A 393 -7.32 -12.16 -2.93
CA ALA A 393 -8.75 -11.87 -2.98
C ALA A 393 -9.03 -10.36 -3.07
N SER A 394 -10.25 -9.98 -3.48
CA SER A 394 -10.67 -8.57 -3.58
C SER A 394 -10.75 -7.87 -2.22
N LEU A 395 -11.02 -8.62 -1.16
CA LEU A 395 -11.06 -8.13 0.21
C LEU A 395 -10.09 -8.93 1.07
N GLY A 396 -9.41 -8.22 1.95
CA GLY A 396 -8.61 -8.77 3.03
C GLY A 396 -9.44 -9.19 4.23
N SER A 397 -8.80 -9.28 5.38
CA SER A 397 -9.46 -9.55 6.66
C SER A 397 -9.00 -8.57 7.72
N ILE A 398 -9.87 -8.28 8.69
CA ILE A 398 -9.44 -7.57 9.90
C ILE A 398 -8.88 -8.61 10.86
N ALA A 399 -7.61 -8.44 11.25
CA ALA A 399 -6.94 -9.27 12.24
C ALA A 399 -6.22 -8.38 13.25
N SER A 400 -6.43 -8.65 14.55
CA SER A 400 -5.85 -7.85 15.64
C SER A 400 -6.14 -6.35 15.51
N GLY A 401 -7.35 -6.01 15.06
CA GLY A 401 -7.79 -4.62 14.86
C GLY A 401 -7.08 -3.87 13.72
N VAL A 402 -6.42 -4.58 12.79
CA VAL A 402 -5.79 -4.02 11.58
C VAL A 402 -6.38 -4.72 10.36
N TYR A 403 -6.70 -3.96 9.31
CA TYR A 403 -6.98 -4.53 8.01
C TYR A 403 -5.71 -5.12 7.39
N ARG A 404 -5.75 -6.40 7.05
CA ARG A 404 -4.68 -7.10 6.33
C ARG A 404 -5.19 -7.41 4.93
N PRO A 405 -4.60 -6.82 3.88
CA PRO A 405 -5.01 -7.13 2.51
C PRO A 405 -4.78 -8.61 2.20
N ALA A 406 -5.60 -9.16 1.30
CA ALA A 406 -5.41 -10.53 0.86
C ALA A 406 -4.16 -10.66 -0.01
N ASN A 407 -3.27 -11.58 0.36
CA ASN A 407 -2.07 -11.85 -0.41
C ASN A 407 -2.36 -12.83 -1.55
N GLY A 408 -1.62 -12.69 -2.64
CA GLY A 408 -1.55 -13.72 -3.68
C GLY A 408 -0.84 -14.99 -3.19
N THR A 409 -0.87 -16.03 -4.03
CA THR A 409 -0.13 -17.26 -3.78
C THR A 409 1.11 -17.33 -4.64
N ASN A 410 2.10 -18.12 -4.19
CA ASN A 410 3.28 -18.39 -5.00
C ASN A 410 2.89 -19.22 -6.23
N GLY A 411 3.60 -19.00 -7.35
CA GLY A 411 3.55 -19.91 -8.48
C GLY A 411 4.12 -21.29 -8.12
N GLN A 412 3.85 -22.26 -8.98
CA GLN A 412 4.43 -23.61 -8.87
C GLN A 412 5.60 -23.75 -9.83
N ASN A 413 6.60 -24.54 -9.44
CA ASN A 413 7.76 -24.81 -10.28
C ASN A 413 7.35 -25.56 -11.57
N GLY A 414 8.10 -25.33 -12.65
CA GLY A 414 8.00 -26.16 -13.85
C GLY A 414 8.60 -27.54 -13.63
N ALA A 415 8.45 -28.41 -14.63
CA ALA A 415 9.09 -29.72 -14.68
C ALA A 415 10.14 -29.77 -15.79
N ASN A 416 11.25 -30.45 -15.52
CA ASN A 416 12.30 -30.70 -16.53
C ASN A 416 11.73 -31.47 -17.74
N GLY A 417 12.43 -31.37 -18.88
CA GLY A 417 12.21 -32.28 -20.02
C GLY A 417 12.74 -33.69 -19.72
N GLY A 418 12.59 -34.60 -20.68
CA GLY A 418 13.19 -35.94 -20.62
C GLY A 418 14.24 -36.14 -21.71
N GLY A 419 15.22 -37.03 -21.47
CA GLY A 419 16.23 -37.38 -22.47
C GLY A 419 15.65 -38.17 -23.65
N GLY A 420 16.30 -38.07 -24.82
CA GLY A 420 15.93 -38.82 -26.03
C GLY A 420 16.19 -40.32 -25.93
N GLY A 421 15.61 -41.11 -26.84
CA GLY A 421 15.91 -42.54 -26.95
C GLY A 421 17.29 -42.79 -27.59
N GLY A 422 17.94 -43.89 -27.23
CA GLY A 422 19.18 -44.32 -27.90
C GLY A 422 18.92 -44.82 -29.31
N ALA A 423 19.88 -44.67 -30.22
CA ALA A 423 19.80 -45.25 -31.56
C ALA A 423 20.00 -46.77 -31.51
N GLY A 424 19.43 -47.50 -32.47
CA GLY A 424 19.69 -48.94 -32.62
C GLY A 424 21.11 -49.21 -33.14
N GLY A 425 21.65 -50.40 -32.85
CA GLY A 425 22.90 -50.86 -33.46
C GLY A 425 22.69 -51.27 -34.92
N GLY A 426 23.73 -51.18 -35.76
CA GLY A 426 23.72 -51.69 -37.13
C GLY A 426 23.63 -53.21 -37.18
N GLY A 427 23.12 -53.78 -38.28
CA GLY A 427 23.12 -55.24 -38.48
C GLY A 427 24.54 -55.78 -38.72
N GLY A 428 24.77 -57.05 -38.43
CA GLY A 428 26.04 -57.71 -38.77
C GLY A 428 26.11 -58.15 -40.24
N GLY A 429 27.30 -58.55 -40.68
CA GLY A 429 27.57 -59.05 -42.04
C GLY A 429 27.11 -60.49 -42.26
N ALA A 430 27.32 -61.05 -43.45
CA ALA A 430 27.03 -62.46 -43.70
C ALA A 430 28.25 -63.17 -44.27
N CYS A 431 28.73 -64.18 -43.54
CA CYS A 431 29.75 -65.12 -44.01
C CYS A 431 29.16 -66.54 -44.04
N GLU A 432 28.42 -66.88 -45.10
CA GLU A 432 28.18 -68.29 -45.44
C GLU A 432 28.01 -68.47 -46.96
N LEU A 433 28.96 -69.16 -47.58
CA LEU A 433 28.67 -70.08 -48.69
C LEU A 433 29.53 -71.36 -48.54
N PRO A 434 28.98 -72.54 -48.87
CA PRO A 434 29.71 -73.79 -48.76
C PRO A 434 30.54 -74.05 -50.04
N VAL A 435 31.82 -74.37 -49.82
CA VAL A 435 32.72 -75.16 -50.70
C VAL A 435 33.28 -74.48 -51.96
N TRP A 436 34.62 -74.58 -52.04
CA TRP A 436 35.58 -74.36 -53.13
C TRP A 436 35.08 -74.43 -54.60
N PRO A 437 35.76 -73.75 -55.56
CA PRO A 437 37.08 -73.13 -55.46
C PRO A 437 36.98 -71.60 -55.65
N ASN A 438 36.45 -70.90 -54.64
CA ASN A 438 36.64 -69.46 -54.46
C ASN A 438 36.54 -69.20 -52.95
N THR A 439 37.68 -69.24 -52.29
CA THR A 439 37.80 -68.94 -50.86
C THR A 439 37.50 -67.47 -50.64
N CYS A 440 36.27 -67.15 -50.30
CA CYS A 440 35.96 -65.96 -49.53
C CYS A 440 36.31 -66.27 -48.07
N SER A 441 37.57 -66.10 -47.71
CA SER A 441 37.92 -65.84 -46.31
C SER A 441 37.40 -64.44 -46.01
N CYS A 442 36.11 -64.29 -45.68
CA CYS A 442 35.64 -63.13 -44.94
C CYS A 442 35.75 -63.50 -43.46
N GLY A 443 36.46 -62.67 -42.69
CA GLY A 443 36.43 -62.79 -41.24
C GLY A 443 35.07 -62.30 -40.73
N GLU A 444 34.79 -62.56 -39.46
CA GLU A 444 33.50 -62.18 -38.89
C GLU A 444 33.34 -60.66 -38.90
N ASP A 445 32.20 -60.18 -39.40
CA ASP A 445 31.90 -58.76 -39.51
C ASP A 445 30.85 -58.35 -38.46
N GLY A 446 31.16 -57.29 -37.71
CA GLY A 446 30.31 -56.72 -36.67
C GLY A 446 29.74 -55.38 -37.08
N GLY A 447 28.42 -55.20 -36.98
CA GLY A 447 27.77 -53.91 -37.14
C GLY A 447 28.18 -52.92 -36.05
N GLY A 448 28.15 -51.62 -36.35
CA GLY A 448 28.46 -50.57 -35.36
C GLY A 448 27.38 -50.42 -34.29
N GLY A 449 27.78 -50.01 -33.09
CA GLY A 449 26.87 -49.69 -31.99
C GLY A 449 26.11 -48.39 -32.24
N GLY A 450 24.85 -48.33 -31.79
CA GLY A 450 24.07 -47.10 -31.81
C GLY A 450 24.59 -46.08 -30.79
N GLY A 451 24.47 -44.78 -31.08
CA GLY A 451 24.72 -43.73 -30.07
C GLY A 451 23.61 -43.67 -29.00
N SER A 452 23.92 -43.19 -27.80
CA SER A 452 22.89 -42.92 -26.80
C SER A 452 22.11 -41.64 -27.11
N GLY A 453 20.93 -41.50 -26.50
CA GLY A 453 20.14 -40.27 -26.55
C GLY A 453 20.77 -39.17 -25.71
N GLY A 454 20.60 -37.91 -26.17
CA GLY A 454 20.94 -36.69 -25.44
C GLY A 454 19.77 -36.12 -24.68
#